data_AF-A0AAN3A2Q5-F1
#
_entry.id   AF-A0AAN3A2Q5-F1
#
_cell.length_a   1.000
_cell.length_b   1.000
_cell.length_c   1.000
_cell.angle_alpha   90.00
_cell.angle_beta   90.00
_cell.angle_gamma   90.00
#
_symmetry.space_group_name_H-M   'P 1'
#
loop_
_entity.id
_entity.type
_entity.pdbx_description
1 polymer ?
#
loop_
_entity_poly.entity_id
_entity_poly.type
_entity_poly.pdbx_seq_one_letter_code
_entity_poly.pdbx_strand_id
1 'polypeptide(L)'
;MEKNFILSVGMSVMFLFISSIKTVQAQQLGIGVKTELNGKVRFCNYDEAYFMPDTNTRIKVTGLEIAYDSSLNYYDIFVNVKGDKVNLHIKYSNGGEGAYIYKGIDRISKMDVVVTTKKKLSLYANNYGVNSYKEVESSVGIIIVFPKTYMISSIVPIKNKVETVNELSTQLRKGVITDSDGYTNIRKSNSVNSEIIGKIVDREVFTYWETNDNWYIVQTAKGIKGYVHKSRIKPVEERNEQKIRYYKVKNGDKIQDIAEKLGVSIDTICKLNRVKITTVLREGQALRISR
;
A
#
# COMPACT_ATOMS: atom_id res chain seq x y z
N MET A 1 12.69 14.67 43.76
CA MET A 1 11.75 15.46 42.93
C MET A 1 12.46 15.82 41.64
N GLU A 2 12.38 14.98 40.63
CA GLU A 2 12.73 15.37 39.26
C GLU A 2 11.49 15.16 38.42
N LYS A 3 10.97 16.28 37.90
CA LYS A 3 9.70 16.37 37.20
C LYS A 3 9.88 15.89 35.76
N ASN A 4 9.02 14.95 35.39
CA ASN A 4 8.59 14.60 34.03
C ASN A 4 8.76 15.75 33.01
N PHE A 5 9.75 15.63 32.14
CA PHE A 5 9.88 16.42 30.91
C PHE A 5 9.95 15.50 29.68
N ILE A 6 9.08 14.49 29.67
CA ILE A 6 8.84 13.60 28.53
C ILE A 6 7.37 13.78 28.15
N LEU A 7 7.09 14.03 26.87
CA LEU A 7 5.77 14.26 26.23
C LEU A 7 5.33 15.73 26.06
N SER A 8 5.96 16.44 25.11
CA SER A 8 5.30 17.57 24.43
C SER A 8 5.85 17.86 23.02
N VAL A 9 7.01 17.31 22.67
CA VAL A 9 7.68 17.59 21.38
C VAL A 9 7.18 16.66 20.25
N GLY A 10 6.62 15.48 20.58
CA GLY A 10 6.25 14.45 19.60
C GLY A 10 5.13 14.81 18.61
N MET A 11 4.15 15.66 18.98
CA MET A 11 3.00 15.96 18.09
C MET A 11 3.20 17.17 17.18
N SER A 12 4.06 18.13 17.56
CA SER A 12 4.39 19.27 16.68
C SER A 12 5.35 18.85 15.57
N VAL A 13 6.22 17.87 15.85
CA VAL A 13 7.22 17.33 14.92
C VAL A 13 6.59 16.51 13.78
N MET A 14 5.40 15.93 13.99
CA MET A 14 4.72 15.10 12.97
C MET A 14 4.38 15.89 11.69
N PHE A 15 4.05 17.19 11.79
CA PHE A 15 3.78 18.04 10.62
C PHE A 15 5.03 18.54 9.90
N LEU A 16 6.13 18.78 10.63
CA LEU A 16 7.43 19.07 10.02
C LEU A 16 7.94 17.87 9.21
N PHE A 17 7.69 16.64 9.69
CA PHE A 17 8.01 15.44 8.93
C PHE A 17 7.13 15.28 7.69
N ILE A 18 5.82 15.52 7.71
CA ILE A 18 4.96 15.30 6.53
C ILE A 18 5.33 16.23 5.35
N SER A 19 5.64 17.49 5.62
CA SER A 19 6.13 18.43 4.58
C SER A 19 7.55 18.10 4.10
N SER A 20 8.39 17.49 4.94
CA SER A 20 9.76 17.06 4.59
C SER A 20 9.80 15.66 3.95
N ILE A 21 8.79 14.82 4.17
CA ILE A 21 8.58 13.54 3.47
C ILE A 21 8.17 13.80 2.01
N LYS A 22 7.58 14.98 1.71
CA LYS A 22 7.34 15.42 0.32
C LYS A 22 8.61 15.39 -0.52
N THR A 23 9.78 15.58 0.08
CA THR A 23 11.06 15.69 -0.63
C THR A 23 11.87 14.39 -0.73
N VAL A 24 11.54 13.34 0.02
CA VAL A 24 12.33 12.08 -0.03
C VAL A 24 11.51 10.84 -0.37
N GLN A 25 10.20 10.82 -0.06
CA GLN A 25 9.36 9.63 -0.27
C GLN A 25 8.16 9.86 -1.19
N ALA A 26 7.66 11.11 -1.31
CA ALA A 26 6.55 11.43 -2.21
C ALA A 26 6.96 11.59 -3.69
N GLN A 27 8.24 11.75 -3.99
CA GLN A 27 8.74 11.78 -5.37
C GLN A 27 8.90 10.38 -5.99
N GLN A 28 8.62 9.31 -5.22
CA GLN A 28 8.92 7.92 -5.58
C GLN A 28 7.69 7.09 -5.98
N LEU A 29 6.47 7.62 -5.86
CA LEU A 29 5.20 7.00 -6.25
C LEU A 29 4.24 8.16 -6.55
N GLY A 30 3.95 8.47 -7.81
CA GLY A 30 2.99 9.52 -8.21
C GLY A 30 1.53 9.16 -7.89
N ILE A 31 1.25 8.82 -6.64
CA ILE A 31 -0.01 8.26 -6.14
C ILE A 31 -0.16 8.76 -4.71
N GLY A 32 -1.23 9.51 -4.42
CA GLY A 32 -1.48 10.00 -3.06
C GLY A 32 -1.30 8.91 -1.98
N VAL A 33 -0.30 9.14 -1.14
CA VAL A 33 0.40 8.09 -0.41
C VAL A 33 -0.41 7.65 0.81
N LYS A 34 -0.94 6.41 0.78
CA LYS A 34 -1.34 5.70 2.00
C LYS A 34 -0.06 5.26 2.71
N THR A 35 0.29 5.92 3.81
CA THR A 35 1.42 5.50 4.65
C THR A 35 0.90 5.08 6.01
N GLU A 36 1.37 3.93 6.48
CA GLU A 36 1.18 3.49 7.86
C GLU A 36 2.49 3.66 8.61
N LEU A 37 2.52 4.59 9.58
CA LEU A 37 3.68 4.78 10.44
C LEU A 37 3.49 3.92 11.70
N ASN A 38 4.41 2.98 11.92
CA ASN A 38 4.45 2.10 13.09
C ASN A 38 3.15 1.31 13.39
N GLY A 39 2.29 1.07 12.38
CA GLY A 39 1.02 0.34 12.55
C GLY A 39 -0.10 1.13 13.26
N LYS A 40 0.16 2.38 13.63
CA LYS A 40 -0.71 3.16 14.55
C LYS A 40 -1.28 4.43 13.92
N VAL A 41 -0.56 5.01 12.98
CA VAL A 41 -0.99 6.22 12.27
C VAL A 41 -1.30 5.87 10.83
N ARG A 42 -2.51 6.22 10.37
CA ARG A 42 -2.90 6.15 8.96
C ARG A 42 -2.95 7.56 8.40
N PHE A 43 -2.51 7.70 7.16
CA PHE A 43 -2.47 9.00 6.49
C PHE A 43 -2.79 8.85 5.01
N CYS A 44 -3.51 9.82 4.47
CA CYS A 44 -3.76 9.97 3.05
C CYS A 44 -3.47 11.42 2.62
N ASN A 45 -2.60 11.57 1.63
CA ASN A 45 -2.43 12.80 0.88
C ASN A 45 -3.28 12.69 -0.39
N TYR A 46 -4.11 13.69 -0.66
CA TYR A 46 -4.93 13.79 -1.86
C TYR A 46 -4.25 14.74 -2.85
N ASP A 47 -4.00 14.22 -4.05
CA ASP A 47 -3.44 14.97 -5.17
C ASP A 47 -4.37 16.13 -5.57
N GLU A 48 -5.68 15.88 -5.47
CA GLU A 48 -6.72 16.83 -5.82
C GLU A 48 -7.89 16.78 -4.83
N ALA A 49 -8.34 17.97 -4.42
CA ALA A 49 -9.60 18.17 -3.72
C ALA A 49 -10.21 19.52 -4.11
N TYR A 50 -11.47 19.73 -3.73
CA TYR A 50 -12.16 21.00 -3.94
C TYR A 50 -12.59 21.58 -2.61
N PHE A 51 -12.13 22.80 -2.33
CA PHE A 51 -12.60 23.62 -1.22
C PHE A 51 -13.78 24.47 -1.69
N MET A 52 -14.86 24.44 -0.92
CA MET A 52 -16.12 25.11 -1.20
C MET A 52 -16.45 26.00 0.01
N PRO A 53 -16.13 27.30 -0.03
CA PRO A 53 -16.48 28.22 1.05
C PRO A 53 -17.98 28.53 1.11
N ASP A 54 -18.71 28.28 0.02
CA ASP A 54 -20.15 28.48 -0.11
C ASP A 54 -20.69 27.50 -1.19
N THR A 55 -21.98 27.60 -1.53
CA THR A 55 -22.63 26.69 -2.48
C THR A 55 -22.24 26.93 -3.95
N ASN A 56 -21.70 28.10 -4.28
CA ASN A 56 -21.47 28.56 -5.64
C ASN A 56 -19.98 28.62 -6.00
N THR A 57 -19.11 28.69 -5.00
CA THR A 57 -17.66 28.81 -5.16
C THR A 57 -16.97 27.46 -5.06
N ARG A 58 -16.12 27.14 -6.05
CA ARG A 58 -15.27 25.95 -6.05
C ARG A 58 -13.82 26.36 -6.27
N ILE A 59 -12.96 25.97 -5.34
CA ILE A 59 -11.53 26.24 -5.40
C ILE A 59 -10.83 24.89 -5.42
N LYS A 60 -10.19 24.56 -6.56
CA LYS A 60 -9.31 23.40 -6.64
C LYS A 60 -8.12 23.61 -5.70
N VAL A 61 -7.85 22.62 -4.86
CA VAL A 61 -6.73 22.59 -3.93
C VAL A 61 -5.92 21.32 -4.14
N THR A 62 -4.60 21.44 -3.96
CA THR A 62 -3.65 20.33 -4.11
C THR A 62 -3.01 20.04 -2.76
N GLY A 63 -2.80 18.77 -2.44
CA GLY A 63 -2.14 18.38 -1.20
C GLY A 63 -3.01 18.57 0.04
N LEU A 64 -4.29 18.17 -0.06
CA LEU A 64 -5.13 17.93 1.12
C LEU A 64 -4.57 16.71 1.85
N GLU A 65 -4.44 16.82 3.16
CA GLU A 65 -3.80 15.82 4.01
C GLU A 65 -4.76 15.43 5.13
N ILE A 66 -5.04 14.14 5.26
CA ILE A 66 -5.92 13.60 6.31
C ILE A 66 -5.20 12.46 7.03
N ALA A 67 -5.04 12.61 8.34
CA ALA A 67 -4.39 11.64 9.21
C ALA A 67 -5.35 11.12 10.29
N TYR A 68 -5.11 9.90 10.74
CA TYR A 68 -5.72 9.29 11.91
C TYR A 68 -4.66 8.60 12.77
N ASP A 69 -4.52 9.03 14.02
CA ASP A 69 -3.68 8.34 15.01
C ASP A 69 -4.57 7.50 15.92
N SER A 70 -4.44 6.17 15.82
CA SER A 70 -5.21 5.23 16.62
C SER A 70 -4.79 5.19 18.10
N SER A 71 -3.57 5.60 18.43
CA SER A 71 -3.04 5.60 19.81
C SER A 71 -3.71 6.69 20.65
N LEU A 72 -3.94 7.85 20.05
CA LEU A 72 -4.46 9.04 20.70
C LEU A 72 -5.90 9.38 20.28
N ASN A 73 -6.46 8.57 19.36
CA ASN A 73 -7.81 8.65 18.82
C ASN A 73 -8.17 10.07 18.34
N TYR A 74 -7.27 10.66 17.55
CA TYR A 74 -7.50 11.95 16.91
C TYR A 74 -7.28 11.87 15.40
N TYR A 75 -7.82 12.86 14.73
CA TYR A 75 -7.65 13.10 13.31
C TYR A 75 -6.99 14.47 13.11
N ASP A 76 -6.15 14.54 12.10
CA ASP A 76 -5.60 15.80 11.62
C ASP A 76 -6.06 16.02 10.18
N ILE A 77 -6.48 17.24 9.86
CA ILE A 77 -6.83 17.66 8.48
C ILE A 77 -6.03 18.89 8.16
N PHE A 78 -5.26 18.85 7.07
CA PHE A 78 -4.49 19.98 6.59
C PHE A 78 -4.78 20.27 5.13
N VAL A 79 -4.99 21.54 4.81
CA VAL A 79 -5.16 22.01 3.43
C VAL A 79 -4.64 23.43 3.29
N ASN A 80 -4.07 23.74 2.13
CA ASN A 80 -3.73 25.09 1.71
C ASN A 80 -4.73 25.56 0.65
N VAL A 81 -5.39 26.67 0.91
CA VAL A 81 -6.38 27.30 0.04
C VAL A 81 -5.88 28.70 -0.32
N LYS A 82 -5.31 28.86 -1.53
CA LYS A 82 -4.82 30.16 -2.04
C LYS A 82 -3.84 30.91 -1.11
N GLY A 83 -3.05 30.18 -0.31
CA GLY A 83 -2.09 30.77 0.64
C GLY A 83 -2.56 30.70 2.09
N ASP A 84 -3.88 30.62 2.31
CA ASP A 84 -4.45 30.38 3.64
C ASP A 84 -4.33 28.91 4.01
N LYS A 85 -3.99 28.63 5.27
CA LYS A 85 -3.80 27.27 5.76
C LYS A 85 -4.88 26.94 6.77
N VAL A 86 -5.51 25.79 6.59
CA VAL A 86 -6.41 25.18 7.58
C VAL A 86 -5.69 23.98 8.17
N ASN A 87 -5.53 23.93 9.49
CA ASN A 87 -4.81 22.84 10.18
C ASN A 87 -5.61 22.34 11.39
N LEU A 88 -6.54 21.45 11.15
CA LEU A 88 -7.48 20.98 12.16
C LEU A 88 -6.90 19.81 12.94
N HIS A 89 -7.08 19.84 14.26
CA HIS A 89 -6.84 18.71 15.15
C HIS A 89 -8.11 18.41 15.92
N ILE A 90 -8.71 17.27 15.60
CA ILE A 90 -10.09 16.96 15.99
C ILE A 90 -10.20 15.53 16.51
N LYS A 91 -11.12 15.31 17.44
CA LYS A 91 -11.49 14.00 17.94
C LYS A 91 -12.92 13.68 17.59
N TYR A 92 -13.21 12.40 17.42
CA TYR A 92 -14.59 11.95 17.27
C TYR A 92 -15.39 12.36 18.52
N SER A 93 -16.54 12.98 18.30
CA SER A 93 -17.44 13.44 19.36
C SER A 93 -18.62 12.48 19.45
N ASN A 94 -19.45 12.44 18.41
CA ASN A 94 -20.66 11.63 18.32
C ASN A 94 -21.07 11.45 16.86
N GLY A 95 -21.97 10.51 16.59
CA GLY A 95 -22.44 10.25 15.22
C GLY A 95 -23.11 8.88 15.10
N GLY A 96 -23.74 8.63 13.95
CA GLY A 96 -24.56 7.44 13.72
C GLY A 96 -24.94 7.27 12.24
N GLU A 97 -26.09 6.66 11.99
CA GLU A 97 -26.62 6.42 10.64
C GLU A 97 -27.09 7.75 10.01
N GLY A 98 -26.15 8.51 9.45
CA GLY A 98 -26.45 9.75 8.70
C GLY A 98 -25.35 10.80 8.72
N ALA A 99 -24.68 10.98 9.86
CA ALA A 99 -23.57 11.92 10.02
C ALA A 99 -22.62 11.54 11.18
N TYR A 100 -21.37 11.92 11.04
CA TYR A 100 -20.32 11.81 12.05
C TYR A 100 -19.80 13.20 12.38
N ILE A 101 -19.68 13.50 13.67
CA ILE A 101 -19.28 14.80 14.19
C ILE A 101 -17.96 14.65 14.93
N TYR A 102 -17.06 15.59 14.65
CA TYR A 102 -15.73 15.70 15.23
C TYR A 102 -15.57 17.10 15.78
N LYS A 103 -14.90 17.22 16.92
CA LYS A 103 -14.65 18.50 17.59
C LYS A 103 -13.19 18.65 17.91
N GLY A 104 -12.70 19.88 17.87
CA GLY A 104 -11.34 20.19 18.25
C GLY A 104 -11.00 21.62 17.90
N ILE A 105 -9.76 21.84 17.45
CA ILE A 105 -9.25 23.19 17.18
C ILE A 105 -8.60 23.27 15.80
N ASP A 106 -8.63 24.45 15.20
CA ASP A 106 -7.62 24.82 14.21
C ASP A 106 -6.33 25.21 14.94
N ARG A 107 -5.24 24.50 14.67
CA ARG A 107 -3.94 24.69 15.33
C ARG A 107 -3.30 26.02 14.99
N ILE A 108 -3.69 26.66 13.89
CA ILE A 108 -3.15 27.95 13.46
C ILE A 108 -3.87 29.08 14.20
N SER A 109 -5.17 29.23 14.00
CA SER A 109 -5.96 30.30 14.62
C SER A 109 -6.29 30.05 16.10
N LYS A 110 -6.10 28.83 16.60
CA LYS A 110 -6.52 28.36 17.93
C LYS A 110 -8.04 28.41 18.15
N MET A 111 -8.83 28.58 17.10
CA MET A 111 -10.28 28.60 17.19
C MET A 111 -10.85 27.19 17.30
N ASP A 112 -11.95 27.08 18.04
CA ASP A 112 -12.76 25.86 18.09
C ASP A 112 -13.36 25.57 16.71
N VAL A 113 -13.33 24.30 16.32
CA VAL A 113 -13.86 23.82 15.05
C VAL A 113 -14.74 22.60 15.26
N VAL A 114 -15.82 22.54 14.49
CA VAL A 114 -16.67 21.36 14.37
C VAL A 114 -16.58 20.85 12.94
N VAL A 115 -16.27 19.56 12.79
CA VAL A 115 -16.21 18.91 11.49
C VAL A 115 -17.31 17.86 11.40
N THR A 116 -18.07 17.88 10.31
CA THR A 116 -19.18 16.95 10.07
C THR A 116 -18.99 16.24 8.74
N THR A 117 -19.19 14.92 8.73
CA THR A 117 -19.05 14.08 7.53
C THR A 117 -20.20 13.07 7.41
N LYS A 118 -20.62 12.69 6.20
CA LYS A 118 -21.59 11.57 6.01
C LYS A 118 -21.00 10.19 6.28
N LYS A 119 -19.69 10.04 6.09
CA LYS A 119 -18.93 8.79 6.31
C LYS A 119 -17.84 9.03 7.34
N LYS A 120 -17.43 8.00 8.08
CA LYS A 120 -16.37 8.13 9.11
C LYS A 120 -15.11 8.74 8.50
N LEU A 121 -14.51 9.71 9.19
CA LEU A 121 -13.30 10.40 8.76
C LEU A 121 -12.12 9.44 8.54
N SER A 122 -12.10 8.29 9.23
CA SER A 122 -11.12 7.23 9.00
C SER A 122 -11.15 6.64 7.58
N LEU A 123 -12.28 6.70 6.88
CA LEU A 123 -12.36 6.30 5.47
C LEU A 123 -11.60 7.28 4.58
N TYR A 124 -11.60 8.57 4.92
CA TYR A 124 -10.84 9.59 4.18
C TYR A 124 -9.34 9.46 4.45
N ALA A 125 -8.94 9.06 5.66
CA ALA A 125 -7.56 8.59 5.90
C ALA A 125 -7.19 7.32 5.08
N ASN A 126 -8.15 6.71 4.36
CA ASN A 126 -7.98 5.58 3.44
C ASN A 126 -8.46 5.91 2.01
N ASN A 127 -8.24 7.14 1.53
CA ASN A 127 -8.52 7.55 0.14
C ASN A 127 -10.02 7.47 -0.25
N TYR A 128 -10.93 7.71 0.70
CA TYR A 128 -12.35 7.90 0.38
C TYR A 128 -12.60 9.31 -0.19
N GLY A 129 -13.52 9.43 -1.14
CA GLY A 129 -13.79 10.69 -1.83
C GLY A 129 -14.72 10.46 -3.01
N VAL A 130 -14.79 11.44 -3.91
CA VAL A 130 -15.49 11.33 -5.20
C VAL A 130 -14.56 10.81 -6.28
N ASN A 131 -15.08 10.21 -7.35
CA ASN A 131 -14.20 9.68 -8.41
C ASN A 131 -13.76 10.76 -9.40
N SER A 132 -14.50 11.86 -9.51
CA SER A 132 -14.21 12.94 -10.45
C SER A 132 -14.81 14.28 -10.02
N TYR A 133 -14.34 15.37 -10.64
CA TYR A 133 -14.84 16.72 -10.38
C TYR A 133 -16.36 16.87 -10.64
N LYS A 134 -16.95 16.05 -11.52
CA LYS A 134 -18.38 16.10 -11.86
C LYS A 134 -19.28 15.69 -10.70
N GLU A 135 -18.78 14.85 -9.80
CA GLU A 135 -19.52 14.37 -8.63
C GLU A 135 -19.47 15.38 -7.47
N VAL A 136 -18.63 16.42 -7.54
CA VAL A 136 -18.40 17.36 -6.42
C VAL A 136 -19.66 18.19 -6.11
N GLU A 137 -20.55 18.41 -7.08
CA GLU A 137 -21.81 19.15 -6.90
C GLU A 137 -22.84 18.39 -6.07
N SER A 138 -22.99 17.10 -6.32
CA SER A 138 -23.96 16.24 -5.63
C SER A 138 -23.40 15.61 -4.34
N SER A 139 -22.11 15.83 -4.07
CA SER A 139 -21.40 15.19 -2.96
C SER A 139 -21.45 15.99 -1.67
N VAL A 140 -21.63 15.28 -0.57
CA VAL A 140 -21.47 15.87 0.76
C VAL A 140 -20.04 15.65 1.21
N GLY A 141 -19.27 16.73 1.21
CA GLY A 141 -17.87 16.76 1.61
C GLY A 141 -17.67 16.69 3.12
N ILE A 142 -16.45 17.01 3.51
CA ILE A 142 -16.03 17.25 4.88
C ILE A 142 -16.41 18.69 5.22
N ILE A 143 -17.50 18.86 5.97
CA ILE A 143 -18.01 20.17 6.35
C ILE A 143 -17.24 20.65 7.57
N ILE A 144 -16.67 21.85 7.49
CA ILE A 144 -15.91 22.52 8.53
C ILE A 144 -16.70 23.75 8.97
N VAL A 145 -17.01 23.81 10.26
CA VAL A 145 -17.74 24.91 10.89
C VAL A 145 -16.86 25.55 11.96
N PHE A 146 -16.69 26.86 11.88
CA PHE A 146 -16.09 27.69 12.93
C PHE A 146 -17.20 28.44 13.67
N PRO A 147 -17.66 27.94 14.83
CA PRO A 147 -18.88 28.47 15.46
C PRO A 147 -18.79 29.94 15.84
N LYS A 148 -17.59 30.42 16.22
CA LYS A 148 -17.36 31.81 16.64
C LYS A 148 -17.48 32.80 15.48
N THR A 149 -17.12 32.40 14.27
CA THR A 149 -17.13 33.26 13.09
C THR A 149 -18.32 32.98 12.16
N TYR A 150 -19.15 31.99 12.51
CA TYR A 150 -20.23 31.47 11.66
C TYR A 150 -19.77 31.04 10.26
N MET A 151 -18.47 30.79 10.09
CA MET A 151 -17.93 30.32 8.82
C MET A 151 -18.22 28.83 8.65
N ILE A 152 -18.80 28.49 7.50
CA ILE A 152 -19.07 27.12 7.09
C ILE A 152 -18.37 26.92 5.74
N SER A 153 -17.58 25.88 5.63
CA SER A 153 -16.94 25.49 4.37
C SER A 153 -16.99 23.97 4.21
N SER A 154 -16.78 23.49 3.00
CA SER A 154 -16.73 22.06 2.70
C SER A 154 -15.47 21.73 1.91
N ILE A 155 -14.85 20.59 2.22
CA ILE A 155 -13.77 20.02 1.42
C ILE A 155 -14.28 18.72 0.82
N VAL A 156 -14.21 18.60 -0.50
CA VAL A 156 -14.55 17.38 -1.22
C VAL A 156 -13.28 16.77 -1.82
N PRO A 157 -12.78 15.65 -1.26
CA PRO A 157 -11.59 14.99 -1.79
C PRO A 157 -11.91 14.25 -3.09
N ILE A 158 -11.06 14.36 -4.11
CA ILE A 158 -11.10 13.46 -5.26
C ILE A 158 -10.22 12.28 -4.92
N LYS A 159 -10.77 11.06 -5.00
CA LYS A 159 -9.99 9.85 -4.77
C LYS A 159 -8.75 9.89 -5.64
N ASN A 160 -7.59 9.69 -5.03
CA ASN A 160 -6.40 9.43 -5.80
C ASN A 160 -6.68 8.19 -6.64
N LYS A 161 -6.24 8.22 -7.90
CA LYS A 161 -6.24 7.03 -8.73
C LYS A 161 -5.34 6.03 -8.03
N VAL A 162 -5.96 5.10 -7.31
CA VAL A 162 -5.32 3.82 -7.05
C VAL A 162 -5.24 3.24 -8.44
N GLU A 163 -4.07 3.27 -9.07
CA GLU A 163 -3.83 2.34 -10.15
C GLU A 163 -4.22 0.99 -9.56
N THR A 164 -5.35 0.45 -10.03
CA THR A 164 -5.75 -0.89 -9.68
C THR A 164 -4.59 -1.74 -10.11
N VAL A 165 -3.81 -2.14 -9.12
CA VAL A 165 -2.82 -3.18 -9.28
C VAL A 165 -3.66 -4.44 -9.44
N ASN A 166 -4.20 -4.62 -10.64
CA ASN A 166 -4.93 -5.81 -11.05
C ASN A 166 -3.96 -6.97 -10.85
N GLU A 167 -4.12 -7.68 -9.75
CA GLU A 167 -3.72 -9.07 -9.52
C GLU A 167 -2.27 -9.47 -9.86
N LEU A 168 -1.34 -8.52 -10.03
CA LEU A 168 0.07 -8.79 -10.39
C LEU A 168 1.09 -8.34 -9.32
N SER A 169 0.68 -7.77 -8.18
CA SER A 169 1.62 -7.25 -7.15
C SER A 169 1.62 -7.93 -5.79
N THR A 170 1.23 -9.19 -5.67
CA THR A 170 1.43 -9.95 -4.42
C THR A 170 2.22 -11.24 -4.60
N GLN A 171 3.03 -11.32 -5.66
CA GLN A 171 4.18 -12.23 -5.61
C GLN A 171 5.44 -11.38 -5.52
N LEU A 172 6.13 -11.49 -4.39
CA LEU A 172 7.51 -11.10 -4.24
C LEU A 172 8.32 -11.87 -5.29
N ARG A 173 8.53 -11.28 -6.48
CA ARG A 173 9.28 -11.96 -7.55
C ARG A 173 10.76 -11.80 -7.28
N LYS A 174 11.49 -12.90 -7.33
CA LYS A 174 12.95 -12.90 -7.29
C LYS A 174 13.46 -12.99 -8.71
N GLY A 175 14.48 -12.22 -9.02
CA GLY A 175 15.10 -12.16 -10.34
C GLY A 175 16.61 -12.29 -10.25
N VAL A 176 17.20 -12.69 -11.36
CA VAL A 176 18.63 -12.56 -11.65
C VAL A 176 18.79 -11.79 -12.95
N ILE A 177 19.93 -11.14 -13.14
CA ILE A 177 20.20 -10.47 -14.42
C ILE A 177 20.64 -11.46 -15.50
N THR A 178 20.54 -11.07 -16.76
CA THR A 178 20.99 -11.86 -17.92
C THR A 178 21.83 -11.04 -18.89
N ASP A 179 22.67 -10.16 -18.36
CA ASP A 179 23.55 -9.32 -19.17
C ASP A 179 24.89 -9.97 -19.47
N SER A 180 25.36 -9.83 -20.72
CA SER A 180 26.62 -10.41 -21.19
C SER A 180 27.86 -9.75 -20.60
N ASP A 181 27.74 -8.51 -20.13
CA ASP A 181 28.80 -7.76 -19.43
C ASP A 181 28.92 -8.12 -17.94
N GLY A 182 28.01 -8.96 -17.43
CA GLY A 182 28.01 -9.45 -16.05
C GLY A 182 27.45 -8.46 -15.02
N TYR A 183 26.84 -7.34 -15.43
CA TYR A 183 26.15 -6.44 -14.51
C TYR A 183 25.05 -5.63 -15.21
N THR A 184 24.05 -5.19 -14.45
CA THR A 184 23.05 -4.25 -14.96
C THR A 184 22.97 -3.01 -14.08
N ASN A 185 22.75 -1.85 -14.70
CA ASN A 185 22.65 -0.58 -13.99
C ASN A 185 21.24 -0.40 -13.41
N ILE A 186 21.18 -0.07 -12.12
CA ILE A 186 19.96 0.38 -11.45
C ILE A 186 19.85 1.88 -11.63
N ARG A 187 18.76 2.34 -12.21
CA ARG A 187 18.52 3.75 -12.51
C ARG A 187 17.53 4.39 -11.56
N LYS A 188 17.62 5.71 -11.40
CA LYS A 188 16.74 6.50 -10.54
C LYS A 188 15.31 6.59 -11.06
N SER A 189 15.14 6.50 -12.38
CA SER A 189 13.85 6.57 -13.10
C SER A 189 13.83 5.57 -14.27
N ASN A 190 12.64 5.28 -14.77
CA ASN A 190 12.32 4.39 -15.90
C ASN A 190 12.76 4.95 -17.28
N SER A 191 14.01 5.41 -17.38
CA SER A 191 14.59 5.96 -18.61
C SER A 191 16.04 5.55 -18.75
N VAL A 192 16.47 5.23 -19.97
CA VAL A 192 17.87 4.88 -20.29
C VAL A 192 18.84 6.02 -20.06
N ASN A 193 18.34 7.26 -20.00
CA ASN A 193 19.14 8.45 -19.73
C ASN A 193 19.12 8.85 -18.25
N SER A 194 18.40 8.11 -17.41
CA SER A 194 18.31 8.39 -15.97
C SER A 194 19.61 8.05 -15.25
N GLU A 195 19.88 8.82 -14.19
CA GLU A 195 21.01 8.65 -13.27
C GLU A 195 21.13 7.20 -12.80
N ILE A 196 22.35 6.66 -12.84
CA ILE A 196 22.65 5.31 -12.33
C ILE A 196 22.92 5.45 -10.83
N ILE A 197 22.09 4.80 -10.02
CA ILE A 197 22.15 4.85 -8.54
C ILE A 197 22.69 3.57 -7.93
N GLY A 198 22.97 2.56 -8.75
CA GLY A 198 23.56 1.31 -8.32
C GLY A 198 23.76 0.33 -9.47
N LYS A 199 24.27 -0.85 -9.14
CA LYS A 199 24.46 -1.95 -10.07
C LYS A 199 24.02 -3.26 -9.41
N ILE A 200 23.47 -4.15 -10.22
CA ILE A 200 23.23 -5.55 -9.86
C ILE A 200 24.27 -6.36 -10.63
N VAL A 201 25.00 -7.25 -9.95
CA VAL A 201 25.99 -8.11 -10.61
C VAL A 201 25.39 -9.46 -10.98
N ASP A 202 26.02 -10.18 -11.91
CA ASP A 202 25.58 -11.51 -12.31
C ASP A 202 25.41 -12.43 -11.09
N ARG A 203 24.36 -13.27 -11.13
CA ARG A 203 23.94 -14.18 -10.05
C ARG A 203 23.46 -13.51 -8.75
N GLU A 204 23.48 -12.18 -8.62
CA GLU A 204 22.84 -11.49 -7.50
C GLU A 204 21.32 -11.68 -7.59
N VAL A 205 20.72 -12.24 -6.54
CA VAL A 205 19.26 -12.38 -6.43
C VAL A 205 18.69 -11.12 -5.82
N PHE A 206 17.75 -10.50 -6.51
CA PHE A 206 17.05 -9.30 -6.07
C PHE A 206 15.55 -9.49 -6.19
N THR A 207 14.78 -8.66 -5.50
CA THR A 207 13.32 -8.63 -5.67
C THR A 207 12.94 -7.60 -6.71
N TYR A 208 11.90 -7.86 -7.48
CA TYR A 208 11.41 -6.92 -8.48
C TYR A 208 9.88 -6.92 -8.59
N TRP A 209 9.35 -5.82 -9.11
CA TRP A 209 7.92 -5.58 -9.28
C TRP A 209 7.63 -5.10 -10.70
N GLU A 210 6.49 -5.54 -11.23
CA GLU A 210 5.94 -5.08 -12.51
C GLU A 210 5.66 -3.58 -12.49
N THR A 211 5.78 -2.96 -13.67
CA THR A 211 5.34 -1.59 -13.92
C THR A 211 4.58 -1.55 -15.24
N ASN A 212 3.83 -0.46 -15.47
CA ASN A 212 3.01 -0.30 -16.68
C ASN A 212 3.83 -0.06 -17.95
N ASP A 213 5.16 -0.01 -17.86
CA ASP A 213 6.08 0.25 -18.97
C ASP A 213 7.12 -0.88 -19.14
N ASN A 214 8.18 -0.65 -19.91
CA ASN A 214 9.24 -1.63 -20.18
C ASN A 214 10.29 -1.75 -19.06
N TRP A 215 10.00 -1.27 -17.85
CA TRP A 215 10.90 -1.31 -16.71
C TRP A 215 10.33 -2.15 -15.56
N TYR A 216 11.24 -2.70 -14.77
CA TYR A 216 10.95 -3.22 -13.46
C TYR A 216 11.49 -2.29 -12.40
N ILE A 217 10.75 -2.17 -11.30
CA ILE A 217 11.34 -1.69 -10.05
C ILE A 217 12.08 -2.87 -9.43
N VAL A 218 13.31 -2.65 -8.98
CA VAL A 218 14.14 -3.66 -8.32
C VAL A 218 14.54 -3.18 -6.94
N GLN A 219 14.78 -4.12 -6.03
CA GLN A 219 15.42 -3.86 -4.74
C GLN A 219 16.47 -4.93 -4.47
N THR A 220 17.72 -4.49 -4.33
CA THR A 220 18.84 -5.35 -3.95
C THR A 220 18.81 -5.67 -2.46
N ALA A 221 19.51 -6.72 -2.05
CA ALA A 221 19.70 -7.04 -0.62
C ALA A 221 20.38 -5.91 0.16
N LYS A 222 21.17 -5.06 -0.53
CA LYS A 222 21.83 -3.88 0.02
C LYS A 222 20.87 -2.68 0.22
N GLY A 223 19.59 -2.84 -0.11
CA GLY A 223 18.57 -1.80 0.03
C GLY A 223 18.53 -0.78 -1.11
N ILE A 224 19.37 -0.92 -2.15
CA ILE A 224 19.31 -0.04 -3.33
C ILE A 224 18.03 -0.38 -4.10
N LYS A 225 17.18 0.63 -4.28
CA LYS A 225 15.90 0.53 -5.01
C LYS A 225 15.88 1.48 -6.20
N GLY A 226 15.54 0.96 -7.37
CA GLY A 226 15.47 1.75 -8.61
C GLY A 226 14.90 0.95 -9.77
N TYR A 227 15.21 1.38 -11.00
CA TYR A 227 14.63 0.86 -12.22
C TYR A 227 15.65 0.10 -13.06
N VAL A 228 15.25 -1.04 -13.60
CA VAL A 228 16.01 -1.86 -14.53
C VAL A 228 15.11 -2.26 -15.68
N HIS A 229 15.61 -2.24 -16.91
CA HIS A 229 14.82 -2.58 -18.08
C HIS A 229 14.43 -4.08 -18.05
N LYS A 230 13.20 -4.42 -18.44
CA LYS A 230 12.66 -5.79 -18.35
C LYS A 230 13.53 -6.83 -19.06
N SER A 231 14.14 -6.43 -20.19
CA SER A 231 15.01 -7.31 -20.98
C SER A 231 16.28 -7.77 -20.26
N ARG A 232 16.62 -7.19 -19.09
CA ARG A 232 17.82 -7.50 -18.33
C ARG A 232 17.56 -8.50 -17.21
N ILE A 233 16.30 -8.84 -16.94
CA ILE A 233 15.90 -9.58 -15.74
C ILE A 233 15.21 -10.87 -16.17
N LYS A 234 15.67 -11.98 -15.57
CA LYS A 234 15.02 -13.28 -15.67
C LYS A 234 14.43 -13.67 -14.31
N PRO A 235 13.17 -14.13 -14.25
CA PRO A 235 12.60 -14.65 -13.02
C PRO A 235 13.43 -15.83 -12.50
N VAL A 236 13.70 -15.82 -11.20
CA VAL A 236 14.11 -17.01 -10.47
C VAL A 236 12.83 -17.77 -10.19
N GLU A 237 12.58 -18.82 -10.96
CA GLU A 237 11.51 -19.76 -10.64
C GLU A 237 11.80 -20.34 -9.26
N GLU A 238 10.91 -20.06 -8.30
CA GLU A 238 10.88 -20.84 -7.08
C GLU A 238 10.58 -22.27 -7.53
N ARG A 239 11.52 -23.19 -7.29
CA ARG A 239 11.18 -24.61 -7.28
C ARG A 239 10.08 -24.71 -6.23
N ASN A 240 8.83 -24.76 -6.68
CA ASN A 240 7.68 -24.95 -5.80
C ASN A 240 8.09 -26.09 -4.87
N GLU A 241 8.20 -25.81 -3.57
CA GLU A 241 8.35 -26.85 -2.58
C GLU A 241 7.06 -27.64 -2.63
N GLN A 242 7.09 -28.63 -3.51
CA GLN A 242 6.07 -29.59 -3.78
C GLN A 242 5.73 -30.25 -2.44
N LYS A 243 4.63 -29.79 -1.81
CA LYS A 243 4.28 -30.16 -0.44
C LYS A 243 4.06 -31.66 -0.39
N ILE A 244 5.07 -32.40 0.07
CA ILE A 244 5.03 -33.85 0.12
C ILE A 244 3.94 -34.26 1.11
N ARG A 245 2.90 -34.92 0.58
CA ARG A 245 1.87 -35.61 1.34
C ARG A 245 2.21 -37.09 1.41
N TYR A 246 1.66 -37.78 2.40
CA TYR A 246 1.81 -39.23 2.52
C TYR A 246 0.47 -39.92 2.30
N TYR A 247 0.46 -40.93 1.44
CA TYR A 247 -0.67 -41.83 1.24
C TYR A 247 -0.34 -43.18 1.86
N LYS A 248 -1.24 -43.69 2.71
CA LYS A 248 -1.11 -45.02 3.30
C LYS A 248 -1.80 -46.04 2.39
N VAL A 249 -1.01 -46.93 1.81
CA VAL A 249 -1.48 -48.01 0.92
C VAL A 249 -2.49 -48.89 1.65
N LYS A 250 -3.63 -49.15 1.01
CA LYS A 250 -4.67 -50.07 1.48
C LYS A 250 -4.55 -51.41 0.76
N ASN A 251 -5.16 -52.45 1.34
CA ASN A 251 -5.18 -53.77 0.71
C ASN A 251 -5.75 -53.70 -0.72
N GLY A 252 -4.99 -54.17 -1.69
CA GLY A 252 -5.36 -54.19 -3.11
C GLY A 252 -5.03 -52.93 -3.92
N ASP A 253 -4.51 -51.87 -3.29
CA ASP A 253 -4.17 -50.64 -4.02
C ASP A 253 -3.03 -50.87 -5.04
N LYS A 254 -3.20 -50.38 -6.26
CA LYS A 254 -2.13 -50.26 -7.27
C LYS A 254 -1.70 -48.80 -7.44
N ILE A 255 -0.46 -48.59 -7.89
CA ILE A 255 0.08 -47.24 -8.16
C ILE A 255 -0.83 -46.47 -9.12
N GLN A 256 -1.39 -47.14 -10.14
CA GLN A 256 -2.29 -46.53 -11.12
C GLN A 256 -3.58 -46.01 -10.47
N ASP A 257 -4.22 -46.82 -9.62
CA ASP A 257 -5.48 -46.44 -8.95
C ASP A 257 -5.26 -45.29 -7.96
N ILE A 258 -4.11 -45.29 -7.26
CA ILE A 258 -3.72 -44.20 -6.35
C ILE A 258 -3.45 -42.90 -7.14
N ALA A 259 -2.75 -42.99 -8.26
CA ALA A 259 -2.43 -41.87 -9.13
C ALA A 259 -3.71 -41.17 -9.65
N GLU A 260 -4.64 -41.95 -10.18
CA GLU A 260 -5.93 -41.47 -10.67
C GLU A 260 -6.77 -40.84 -9.56
N LYS A 261 -6.92 -41.54 -8.43
CA LYS A 261 -7.70 -41.07 -7.28
C LYS A 261 -7.18 -39.75 -6.69
N LEU A 262 -5.86 -39.56 -6.68
CA LEU A 262 -5.23 -38.38 -6.09
C LEU A 262 -4.97 -37.25 -7.09
N GLY A 263 -5.17 -37.50 -8.39
CA GLY A 263 -4.88 -36.57 -9.47
C GLY A 263 -3.38 -36.27 -9.60
N VAL A 264 -2.53 -37.30 -9.50
CA VAL A 264 -1.07 -37.18 -9.56
C VAL A 264 -0.52 -38.11 -10.62
N SER A 265 0.52 -37.72 -11.36
CA SER A 265 1.09 -38.58 -12.39
C SER A 265 1.77 -39.82 -11.80
N ILE A 266 1.66 -40.96 -12.48
CA ILE A 266 2.31 -42.22 -12.08
C ILE A 266 3.82 -42.04 -11.99
N ASP A 267 4.41 -41.31 -12.94
CA ASP A 267 5.85 -41.01 -12.98
C ASP A 267 6.30 -40.21 -11.75
N THR A 268 5.50 -39.21 -11.33
CA THR A 268 5.74 -38.44 -10.11
C THR A 268 5.77 -39.35 -8.87
N ILE A 269 4.78 -40.25 -8.72
CA ILE A 269 4.73 -41.20 -7.59
C ILE A 269 5.91 -42.16 -7.62
N CYS A 270 6.24 -42.70 -8.80
CA CYS A 270 7.35 -43.63 -8.98
C CYS A 270 8.69 -42.99 -8.61
N LYS A 271 8.97 -41.79 -9.12
CA LYS A 271 10.20 -41.04 -8.85
C LYS A 271 10.33 -40.65 -7.38
N LEU A 272 9.27 -40.13 -6.77
CA LEU A 272 9.29 -39.70 -5.37
C LEU A 272 9.53 -40.85 -4.38
N ASN A 273 9.06 -42.05 -4.73
CA ASN A 273 9.16 -43.23 -3.87
C ASN A 273 10.25 -44.21 -4.30
N ARG A 274 10.95 -43.93 -5.41
CA ARG A 274 11.96 -44.81 -6.02
C ARG A 274 11.41 -46.22 -6.31
N VAL A 275 10.17 -46.27 -6.80
CA VAL A 275 9.47 -47.52 -7.19
C VAL A 275 9.17 -47.52 -8.68
N LYS A 276 8.94 -48.69 -9.25
CA LYS A 276 8.44 -48.87 -10.62
C LYS A 276 6.92 -49.05 -10.61
N ILE A 277 6.24 -48.76 -11.72
CA ILE A 277 4.80 -48.99 -11.88
C ILE A 277 4.38 -50.45 -11.60
N THR A 278 5.27 -51.40 -11.86
CA THR A 278 5.07 -52.85 -11.62
C THR A 278 5.34 -53.28 -10.17
N THR A 279 5.74 -52.35 -9.30
CA THR A 279 6.06 -52.67 -7.91
C THR A 279 4.78 -53.00 -7.15
N VAL A 280 4.72 -54.18 -6.54
CA VAL A 280 3.63 -54.56 -5.65
C VAL A 280 3.71 -53.72 -4.38
N LEU A 281 2.66 -52.96 -4.09
CA LEU A 281 2.57 -52.14 -2.89
C LEU A 281 2.11 -52.99 -1.71
N ARG A 282 2.70 -52.76 -0.53
CA ARG A 282 2.30 -53.48 0.70
C ARG A 282 1.28 -52.66 1.47
N GLU A 283 0.25 -53.31 1.99
CA GLU A 283 -0.71 -52.65 2.88
C GLU A 283 0.01 -51.98 4.05
N GLY A 284 -0.38 -50.74 4.34
CA GLY A 284 0.22 -49.90 5.38
C GLY A 284 1.48 -49.14 4.95
N GLN A 285 2.04 -49.40 3.77
CA GLN A 285 3.17 -48.66 3.23
C GLN A 285 2.82 -47.17 3.03
N ALA A 286 3.71 -46.27 3.44
CA ALA A 286 3.55 -44.85 3.19
C ALA A 286 4.21 -44.47 1.86
N LEU A 287 3.43 -43.90 0.94
CA LEU A 287 3.90 -43.33 -0.32
C LEU A 287 3.93 -41.81 -0.23
N ARG A 288 5.06 -41.22 -0.63
CA ARG A 288 5.26 -39.80 -0.84
C ARG A 288 4.53 -39.36 -2.11
N ILE A 289 3.68 -38.37 -1.98
CA ILE A 289 2.86 -37.83 -3.06
C ILE A 289 3.13 -36.33 -3.13
N SER A 290 3.43 -35.81 -4.31
CA SER A 290 3.31 -34.39 -4.58
C SER A 290 2.42 -34.14 -5.77
N ARG A 291 1.60 -33.10 -5.66
CA ARG A 291 0.95 -32.45 -6.79
C ARG A 291 1.88 -31.43 -7.41
#